data_AF-A0A6U6HP53-F1
#
_entry.id   AF-A0A6U6HP53-F1
#
_cell.length_a   1.000
_cell.length_b   1.000
_cell.length_c   1.000
_cell.angle_alpha   90.00
_cell.angle_beta   90.00
_cell.angle_gamma   90.00
#
_symmetry.space_group_name_H-M   'P 1'
#
loop_
_entity.id
_entity.type
_entity.pdbx_description
1 polymer ?
#
loop_
_entity_poly.entity_id
_entity_poly.type
_entity_poly.pdbx_seq_one_letter_code
_entity_poly.pdbx_strand_id
1 'polypeptide(L)'
;MQLFPFFGKILSQEKAPSLLFIFNGQDFKVHVKMDDDYIKKPYFCLPGSVAESAIADSCLACFDYTNALADVVVGYMGAPLDASGKMEDTFQTLTVRNSRGKNMAQVAVDAGRLRFGEEAIGSGSHEKISTATVASDSIVQAMVGGEVKEKGLPRFIGEVMAVVMRNIGPKGIGFARYSIDYHILRNYLHILDEWDDDQTEKAMPRYARDIINRYLEQDESFAKLKDNILAKRTKGKEFGAADSQL
;
A
#
# COMPACT_ATOMS: atom_id res chain seq x y z
N MET A 1 -15.10 -15.25 4.35
CA MET A 1 -14.56 -15.77 5.62
C MET A 1 -13.01 -15.87 5.59
N GLN A 2 -12.32 -14.92 4.93
CA GLN A 2 -10.84 -14.93 4.78
C GLN A 2 -10.13 -13.80 5.54
N LEU A 3 -10.86 -12.80 6.04
CA LEU A 3 -10.27 -11.70 6.83
C LEU A 3 -10.00 -12.08 8.30
N PHE A 4 -10.63 -13.14 8.81
CA PHE A 4 -10.49 -13.55 10.22
C PHE A 4 -9.09 -14.03 10.63
N PRO A 5 -8.36 -14.84 9.82
CA PRO A 5 -6.97 -15.20 10.11
C PRO A 5 -6.03 -13.99 10.17
N PHE A 6 -6.26 -12.98 9.32
CA PHE A 6 -5.54 -11.69 9.36
C PHE A 6 -5.76 -10.97 10.70
N PHE A 7 -7.01 -10.91 11.16
CA PHE A 7 -7.37 -10.27 12.43
C PHE A 7 -6.81 -11.00 13.65
N GLY A 8 -6.89 -12.33 13.67
CA GLY A 8 -6.32 -13.14 14.75
C GLY A 8 -4.81 -12.94 14.90
N LYS A 9 -4.07 -12.85 13.78
CA LYS A 9 -2.62 -12.58 13.78
C LYS A 9 -2.26 -11.16 14.22
N ILE A 10 -3.08 -10.15 13.90
CA ILE A 10 -2.81 -8.77 14.30
C ILE A 10 -3.15 -8.55 15.79
N LEU A 11 -4.33 -8.99 16.20
CA LEU A 11 -4.89 -8.72 17.53
C LEU A 11 -4.45 -9.72 18.59
N SER A 12 -3.88 -10.86 18.20
CA SER A 12 -3.62 -11.99 19.10
C SER A 12 -4.89 -12.38 19.88
N GLN A 13 -6.05 -12.30 19.24
CA GLN A 13 -7.36 -12.60 19.84
C GLN A 13 -8.07 -13.73 19.08
N GLU A 14 -8.84 -14.53 19.81
CA GLU A 14 -9.59 -15.69 19.29
C GLU A 14 -10.98 -15.32 18.72
N LYS A 15 -11.46 -14.09 18.94
CA LYS A 15 -12.75 -13.59 18.42
C LYS A 15 -12.58 -12.26 17.71
N ALA A 16 -13.30 -12.11 16.59
CA ALA A 16 -13.41 -10.83 15.89
C ALA A 16 -14.36 -9.90 16.67
N PRO A 17 -14.01 -8.62 16.81
CA PRO A 17 -14.88 -7.62 17.43
C PRO A 17 -16.09 -7.31 16.53
N SER A 18 -17.14 -6.74 17.13
CA SER A 18 -18.40 -6.37 16.45
C SER A 18 -18.19 -5.29 15.39
N LEU A 19 -17.29 -4.35 15.66
CA LEU A 19 -16.89 -3.29 14.74
C LEU A 19 -15.35 -3.22 14.72
N LEU A 20 -14.78 -3.25 13.51
CA LEU A 20 -13.34 -3.26 13.32
C LEU A 20 -12.97 -2.29 12.20
N PHE A 21 -12.26 -1.21 12.55
CA PHE A 21 -11.64 -0.33 11.56
C PHE A 21 -10.14 -0.52 11.59
N ILE A 22 -9.57 -0.88 10.45
CA ILE A 22 -8.13 -1.02 10.27
C ILE A 22 -7.63 0.11 9.36
N PHE A 23 -6.61 0.81 9.83
CA PHE A 23 -6.02 1.92 9.12
C PHE A 23 -4.52 1.79 9.10
N ASN A 24 -3.98 1.81 7.89
CA ASN A 24 -2.55 1.86 7.67
C ASN A 24 -2.12 3.32 7.64
N GLY A 25 -1.60 3.79 8.77
CA GLY A 25 -1.27 5.18 9.00
C GLY A 25 0.08 5.64 8.48
N GLN A 26 0.20 6.97 8.38
CA GLN A 26 1.43 7.70 8.02
C GLN A 26 2.49 7.68 9.13
N ASP A 27 2.16 7.07 10.28
CA ASP A 27 3.06 6.82 11.40
C ASP A 27 3.66 5.40 11.38
N PHE A 28 3.47 4.67 10.28
CA PHE A 28 3.98 3.31 10.07
C PHE A 28 3.41 2.28 11.05
N LYS A 29 2.15 2.50 11.47
CA LYS A 29 1.39 1.59 12.34
C LYS A 29 0.05 1.23 11.71
N VAL A 30 -0.37 0.01 11.97
CA VAL A 30 -1.76 -0.42 11.83
C VAL A 30 -2.52 0.09 13.04
N HIS A 31 -3.54 0.89 12.78
CA HIS A 31 -4.50 1.35 13.78
C HIS A 31 -5.72 0.47 13.70
N VAL A 32 -6.12 -0.09 14.84
CA VAL A 32 -7.26 -0.99 14.97
C VAL A 32 -8.20 -0.38 15.99
N LYS A 33 -9.36 0.08 15.53
CA LYS A 33 -10.45 0.52 16.42
C LYS A 33 -11.47 -0.60 16.58
N MET A 34 -11.74 -0.93 17.83
CA MET A 34 -12.78 -1.82 18.31
C MET A 34 -13.81 -1.00 19.08
N ASP A 35 -14.92 -1.62 19.51
CA ASP A 35 -16.03 -0.92 20.16
C ASP A 35 -15.58 -0.03 21.33
N ASP A 36 -14.75 -0.58 22.23
CA ASP A 36 -14.26 0.11 23.43
C ASP A 36 -12.73 0.33 23.47
N ASP A 37 -12.01 -0.07 22.42
CA ASP A 37 -10.53 -0.09 22.44
C ASP A 37 -9.91 0.37 21.11
N TYR A 38 -8.67 0.89 21.20
CA TYR A 38 -7.91 1.40 20.08
C TYR A 38 -6.46 0.94 20.17
N ILE A 39 -6.07 0.02 19.30
CA ILE A 39 -4.73 -0.56 19.25
C ILE A 39 -3.93 0.08 18.12
N LYS A 40 -2.66 0.42 18.39
CA LYS A 40 -1.68 0.81 17.37
C LYS A 40 -0.54 -0.20 17.36
N LYS A 41 -0.29 -0.85 16.23
CA LYS A 41 0.78 -1.84 16.08
C LYS A 41 1.70 -1.48 14.91
N PRO A 42 3.02 -1.32 15.12
CA PRO A 42 3.96 -1.06 14.03
C PRO A 42 3.91 -2.14 12.94
N TYR A 43 3.99 -1.75 11.66
CA TYR A 43 4.02 -2.72 10.55
C TYR A 43 5.13 -3.75 10.70
N PHE A 44 6.30 -3.30 11.17
CA PHE A 44 7.48 -4.13 11.33
C PHE A 44 7.31 -5.26 12.35
N CYS A 45 6.31 -5.17 13.23
CA CYS A 45 5.98 -6.19 14.22
C CYS A 45 5.00 -7.25 13.69
N LEU A 46 4.51 -7.09 12.47
CA LEU A 46 3.55 -8.02 11.87
C LEU A 46 4.27 -9.18 11.17
N PRO A 47 3.66 -10.38 11.12
CA PRO A 47 4.17 -11.48 10.30
C PRO A 47 4.22 -11.12 8.81
N GLY A 48 5.24 -11.57 8.09
CA GLY A 48 5.39 -11.33 6.65
C GLY A 48 4.18 -11.83 5.84
N SER A 49 3.69 -13.04 6.09
CA SER A 49 2.50 -13.60 5.42
C SER A 49 1.18 -12.89 5.72
N VAL A 50 1.15 -11.95 6.68
CA VAL A 50 -0.13 -11.37 7.13
C VAL A 50 -0.81 -10.65 5.95
N ALA A 51 -0.05 -9.90 5.15
CA ALA A 51 -0.60 -9.10 4.06
C ALA A 51 -1.12 -9.95 2.89
N GLU A 52 -0.42 -11.03 2.54
CA GLU A 52 -0.73 -11.88 1.39
C GLU A 52 -2.17 -12.42 1.45
N SER A 53 -2.54 -13.03 2.59
CA SER A 53 -3.89 -13.58 2.77
C SER A 53 -5.02 -12.53 2.82
N ALA A 54 -4.68 -11.25 2.95
CA ALA A 54 -5.64 -10.16 3.10
C ALA A 54 -5.81 -9.32 1.83
N ILE A 55 -4.94 -9.47 0.84
CA ILE A 55 -4.97 -8.69 -0.41
C ILE A 55 -5.39 -9.63 -1.53
N ALA A 56 -6.55 -9.38 -2.13
CA ALA A 56 -7.02 -10.14 -3.28
C ALA A 56 -6.17 -9.85 -4.54
N ASP A 57 -6.07 -10.81 -5.45
CA ASP A 57 -5.29 -10.68 -6.70
C ASP A 57 -5.75 -9.48 -7.54
N SER A 58 -7.05 -9.18 -7.55
CA SER A 58 -7.57 -7.97 -8.22
C SER A 58 -7.00 -6.67 -7.65
N CYS A 59 -6.70 -6.63 -6.34
CA CYS A 59 -6.05 -5.49 -5.71
C CYS A 59 -4.56 -5.43 -6.05
N LEU A 60 -3.92 -6.58 -6.28
CA LEU A 60 -2.54 -6.67 -6.78
C LEU A 60 -2.42 -6.35 -8.28
N ALA A 61 -3.54 -6.31 -9.01
CA ALA A 61 -3.60 -5.85 -10.40
C ALA A 61 -4.21 -4.44 -10.58
N CYS A 62 -4.53 -3.74 -9.48
CA CYS A 62 -5.17 -2.41 -9.54
C CYS A 62 -4.14 -1.28 -9.64
N PHE A 63 -4.31 -0.38 -10.61
CA PHE A 63 -3.47 0.82 -10.74
C PHE A 63 -4.21 2.13 -10.40
N ASP A 64 -5.50 2.05 -10.04
CA ASP A 64 -6.34 3.23 -9.79
C ASP A 64 -6.47 3.58 -8.31
N TYR A 65 -5.33 3.73 -7.63
CA TYR A 65 -5.32 3.95 -6.18
C TYR A 65 -5.94 5.29 -5.75
N THR A 66 -5.99 6.27 -6.67
CA THR A 66 -6.58 7.59 -6.41
C THR A 66 -8.01 7.75 -6.92
N ASN A 67 -8.63 6.69 -7.45
CA ASN A 67 -9.97 6.72 -8.03
C ASN A 67 -10.11 7.87 -9.06
N ALA A 68 -9.40 7.72 -10.17
CA ALA A 68 -9.17 8.75 -11.17
C ALA A 68 -10.45 9.21 -11.89
N LEU A 69 -11.47 8.34 -11.94
CA LEU A 69 -12.74 8.62 -12.63
C LEU A 69 -13.82 9.24 -11.73
N ALA A 70 -13.60 9.32 -10.42
CA ALA A 70 -14.56 9.93 -9.50
C ALA A 70 -14.63 11.46 -9.64
N ASP A 71 -15.78 12.04 -9.31
CA ASP A 71 -15.92 13.50 -9.25
C ASP A 71 -15.24 14.09 -8.01
N VAL A 72 -15.33 13.37 -6.89
CA VAL A 72 -14.72 13.69 -5.59
C VAL A 72 -14.14 12.41 -5.00
N VAL A 73 -12.93 12.52 -4.43
CA VAL A 73 -12.26 11.42 -3.73
C VAL A 73 -12.00 11.85 -2.30
N VAL A 74 -12.45 11.03 -1.35
CA VAL A 74 -12.17 11.20 0.08
C VAL A 74 -11.19 10.11 0.49
N GLY A 75 -10.09 10.51 1.13
CA GLY A 75 -9.09 9.58 1.63
C GLY A 75 -8.31 10.20 2.78
N TYR A 76 -7.11 9.71 3.03
CA TYR A 76 -6.28 10.18 4.15
C TYR A 76 -4.79 10.21 3.83
N MET A 77 -4.37 9.71 2.66
CA MET A 77 -2.96 9.55 2.32
C MET A 77 -2.19 10.87 2.33
N GLY A 78 -2.86 11.98 2.00
CA GLY A 78 -2.27 13.32 1.97
C GLY A 78 -2.60 14.17 3.21
N ALA A 79 -3.41 13.67 4.14
CA ALA A 79 -3.85 14.45 5.29
C ALA A 79 -2.71 14.65 6.29
N PRO A 80 -2.66 15.74 7.06
CA PRO A 80 -1.71 15.84 8.16
C PRO A 80 -2.02 14.78 9.23
N LEU A 81 -0.97 14.17 9.78
CA LEU A 81 -1.11 13.28 10.92
C LEU A 81 -1.26 14.11 12.19
N ASP A 82 -2.47 14.12 12.76
CA ASP A 82 -2.79 14.81 14.02
C ASP A 82 -1.96 14.25 15.20
N ALA A 83 -1.74 15.06 16.24
CA ALA A 83 -1.01 14.68 17.45
C ALA A 83 -1.68 13.51 18.20
N SER A 84 -3.01 13.46 18.22
CA SER A 84 -3.79 12.34 18.77
C SER A 84 -3.55 11.04 17.99
N GLY A 85 -3.38 11.17 16.66
CA GLY A 85 -3.29 10.07 15.71
C GLY A 85 -4.45 9.08 15.82
N LYS A 86 -5.64 9.52 16.27
CA LYS A 86 -6.87 8.72 16.27
C LYS A 86 -7.58 8.92 14.94
N MET A 87 -8.24 7.89 14.43
CA MET A 87 -8.85 7.95 13.09
C MET A 87 -9.98 8.98 13.02
N GLU A 88 -10.76 9.05 14.08
CA GLU A 88 -11.92 9.95 14.23
C GLU A 88 -11.55 11.42 14.39
N ASP A 89 -10.33 11.71 14.83
CA ASP A 89 -9.87 13.06 15.16
C ASP A 89 -8.93 13.63 14.09
N THR A 90 -8.67 12.87 13.02
CA THR A 90 -7.75 13.28 11.95
C THR A 90 -8.46 13.89 10.76
N PHE A 91 -7.79 14.85 10.12
CA PHE A 91 -8.20 15.34 8.80
C PHE A 91 -8.24 14.21 7.77
N GLN A 92 -9.13 14.39 6.80
CA GLN A 92 -9.18 13.60 5.58
C GLN A 92 -8.70 14.45 4.40
N THR A 93 -8.16 13.81 3.38
CA THR A 93 -7.85 14.43 2.10
C THR A 93 -9.10 14.43 1.23
N LEU A 94 -9.46 15.59 0.67
CA LEU A 94 -10.49 15.71 -0.35
C LEU A 94 -9.86 16.11 -1.68
N THR A 95 -10.03 15.31 -2.72
CA THR A 95 -9.62 15.66 -4.10
C THR A 95 -10.85 15.91 -4.94
N VAL A 96 -11.06 17.15 -5.36
CA VAL A 96 -12.14 17.55 -6.26
C VAL A 96 -11.61 17.55 -7.68
N ARG A 97 -12.17 16.71 -8.56
CA ARG A 97 -11.63 16.50 -9.92
C ARG A 97 -12.29 17.36 -10.99
N ASN A 98 -13.54 17.77 -10.80
CA ASN A 98 -14.31 18.50 -11.80
C ASN A 98 -15.43 19.36 -11.18
N SER A 99 -16.20 20.03 -12.04
CA SER A 99 -17.29 20.92 -11.64
C SER A 99 -18.42 20.22 -10.90
N ARG A 100 -18.75 18.97 -11.26
CA ARG A 100 -19.75 18.17 -10.54
C ARG A 100 -19.27 17.90 -9.12
N GLY A 101 -18.02 17.49 -8.97
CA GLY A 101 -17.43 17.23 -7.66
C GLY A 101 -17.34 18.48 -6.79
N LYS A 102 -17.03 19.62 -7.41
CA LYS A 102 -17.05 20.91 -6.71
C LYS A 102 -18.45 21.24 -6.18
N ASN A 103 -19.49 20.99 -6.97
CA ASN A 103 -20.87 21.18 -6.54
C ASN A 103 -21.21 20.24 -5.37
N MET A 104 -20.87 18.94 -5.46
CA MET A 104 -21.07 17.98 -4.37
C MET A 104 -20.43 18.44 -3.05
N ALA A 105 -19.18 18.90 -3.11
CA ALA A 105 -18.47 19.40 -1.94
C ALA A 105 -19.13 20.68 -1.37
N GLN A 106 -19.57 21.59 -2.24
CA GLN A 106 -20.26 22.82 -1.84
C GLN A 106 -21.59 22.51 -1.13
N VAL A 107 -22.40 21.60 -1.66
CA VAL A 107 -23.65 21.15 -1.02
C VAL A 107 -23.40 20.62 0.39
N ALA A 108 -22.32 19.86 0.60
CA ALA A 108 -21.96 19.35 1.91
C ALA A 108 -21.51 20.47 2.88
N VAL A 109 -20.81 21.48 2.39
CA VAL A 109 -20.43 22.67 3.16
C VAL A 109 -21.65 23.49 3.56
N ASP A 110 -22.53 23.78 2.61
CA ASP A 110 -23.74 24.57 2.84
C ASP A 110 -24.70 23.87 3.83
N ALA A 111 -24.71 22.54 3.82
CA ALA A 111 -25.44 21.73 4.81
C ALA A 111 -24.75 21.63 6.19
N GLY A 112 -23.59 22.27 6.38
CA GLY A 112 -22.81 22.22 7.62
C GLY A 112 -22.19 20.85 7.93
N ARG A 113 -22.07 19.97 6.92
CA ARG A 113 -21.58 18.59 7.07
C ARG A 113 -20.11 18.42 6.68
N LEU A 114 -19.53 19.40 5.99
CA LEU A 114 -18.13 19.43 5.59
C LEU A 114 -17.50 20.75 6.03
N ARG A 115 -16.29 20.67 6.58
CA ARG A 115 -15.44 21.82 6.88
C ARG A 115 -14.09 21.59 6.22
N PHE A 116 -13.63 22.56 5.46
CA PHE A 116 -12.30 22.51 4.86
C PHE A 116 -11.24 22.88 5.90
N GLY A 117 -10.16 22.11 5.94
CA GLY A 117 -8.91 22.52 6.56
C GLY A 117 -8.05 23.31 5.57
N GLU A 118 -6.76 23.38 5.88
CA GLU A 118 -5.76 23.94 4.97
C GLU A 118 -5.55 23.05 3.74
N GLU A 119 -4.95 23.63 2.69
CA GLU A 119 -4.54 22.86 1.52
C GLU A 119 -3.52 21.79 1.91
N ALA A 120 -3.69 20.58 1.39
CA ALA A 120 -2.80 19.48 1.67
C ALA A 120 -1.42 19.75 1.04
N ILE A 121 -0.44 20.03 1.88
CA ILE A 121 0.97 20.18 1.50
C ILE A 121 1.75 18.89 1.80
N GLY A 122 2.97 18.78 1.26
CA GLY A 122 3.83 17.63 1.54
C GLY A 122 5.31 17.93 1.42
N SER A 123 6.12 17.10 2.05
CA SER A 123 7.57 17.20 2.08
C SER A 123 8.23 15.83 2.14
N GLY A 124 9.55 15.80 1.93
CA GLY A 124 10.36 14.58 1.93
C GLY A 124 10.37 13.87 0.57
N SER A 125 11.51 13.26 0.24
CA SER A 125 11.64 12.36 -0.92
C SER A 125 10.90 11.05 -0.62
N HIS A 126 10.24 10.53 -1.65
CA HIS A 126 9.44 9.32 -1.57
C HIS A 126 10.06 8.16 -2.35
N GLU A 127 10.93 8.48 -3.30
CA GLU A 127 11.42 7.58 -4.33
C GLU A 127 12.16 6.38 -3.72
N LYS A 128 13.22 6.66 -2.95
CA LYS A 128 14.04 5.63 -2.29
C LYS A 128 13.27 4.80 -1.26
N ILE A 129 12.32 5.42 -0.58
CA ILE A 129 11.52 4.71 0.43
C ILE A 129 10.53 3.77 -0.26
N SER A 130 10.00 4.17 -1.43
CA SER A 130 9.13 3.33 -2.25
C SER A 130 9.86 2.08 -2.70
N THR A 131 11.05 2.20 -3.32
CA THR A 131 11.82 1.03 -3.78
C THR A 131 12.32 0.17 -2.63
N ALA A 132 12.77 0.77 -1.51
CA ALA A 132 13.14 0.01 -0.32
C ALA A 132 11.95 -0.77 0.28
N THR A 133 10.75 -0.21 0.23
CA THR A 133 9.54 -0.87 0.71
C THR A 133 9.13 -2.00 -0.23
N VAL A 134 9.16 -1.77 -1.55
CA VAL A 134 8.94 -2.84 -2.56
C VAL A 134 9.94 -3.98 -2.35
N ALA A 135 11.22 -3.67 -2.18
CA ALA A 135 12.27 -4.66 -2.00
C ALA A 135 12.16 -5.44 -0.68
N SER A 136 11.47 -4.91 0.34
CA SER A 136 11.25 -5.59 1.63
C SER A 136 9.84 -6.17 1.79
N ASP A 137 8.98 -5.98 0.80
CA ASP A 137 7.61 -6.49 0.78
C ASP A 137 7.60 -8.01 0.70
N SER A 138 6.81 -8.66 1.54
CA SER A 138 6.77 -10.13 1.62
C SER A 138 6.23 -10.79 0.35
N ILE A 139 5.27 -10.16 -0.33
CA ILE A 139 4.71 -10.68 -1.59
C ILE A 139 5.78 -10.58 -2.67
N VAL A 140 6.49 -9.45 -2.75
CA VAL A 140 7.60 -9.28 -3.72
C VAL A 140 8.75 -10.25 -3.42
N GLN A 141 9.10 -10.45 -2.15
CA GLN A 141 10.11 -11.44 -1.75
C GLN A 141 9.70 -12.85 -2.19
N ALA A 142 8.44 -13.23 -2.05
CA ALA A 142 7.93 -14.51 -2.55
C ALA A 142 8.04 -14.62 -4.08
N MET A 143 7.70 -13.56 -4.83
CA MET A 143 7.81 -13.54 -6.30
C MET A 143 9.25 -13.82 -6.77
N VAL A 144 10.25 -13.20 -6.11
CA VAL A 144 11.67 -13.40 -6.46
C VAL A 144 12.30 -14.68 -5.84
N GLY A 145 11.51 -15.50 -5.13
CA GLY A 145 12.00 -16.71 -4.46
C GLY A 145 12.85 -16.45 -3.21
N GLY A 146 12.72 -15.27 -2.60
CA GLY A 146 13.36 -14.87 -1.35
C GLY A 146 12.65 -15.43 -0.11
N GLU A 147 13.22 -15.15 1.06
CA GLU A 147 12.68 -15.60 2.35
C GLU A 147 11.56 -14.68 2.84
N VAL A 148 10.36 -15.25 3.05
CA VAL A 148 9.25 -14.55 3.72
C VAL A 148 9.40 -14.70 5.24
N LYS A 149 9.76 -13.61 5.92
CA LYS A 149 9.97 -13.61 7.38
C LYS A 149 8.63 -13.65 8.12
N GLU A 150 8.29 -14.80 8.68
CA GLU A 150 7.06 -14.96 9.46
C GLU A 150 7.12 -14.31 10.85
N LYS A 151 8.31 -14.13 11.42
CA LYS A 151 8.48 -13.44 12.70
C LYS A 151 8.75 -11.96 12.47
N GLY A 152 7.79 -11.12 12.83
CA GLY A 152 7.97 -9.68 12.91
C GLY A 152 8.98 -9.28 13.99
N LEU A 153 9.44 -8.03 13.95
CA LEU A 153 10.36 -7.47 14.93
C LEU A 153 9.74 -7.41 16.33
N PRO A 154 10.56 -7.53 17.40
CA PRO A 154 10.12 -7.25 18.76
C PRO A 154 9.45 -5.88 18.87
N ARG A 155 8.40 -5.79 19.68
CA ARG A 155 7.54 -4.58 19.78
C ARG A 155 8.33 -3.30 20.02
N PHE A 156 9.28 -3.32 20.96
CA PHE A 156 10.12 -2.17 21.27
C PHE A 156 10.91 -1.68 20.04
N ILE A 157 11.51 -2.60 19.28
CA ILE A 157 12.28 -2.27 18.08
C ILE A 157 11.36 -1.71 16.99
N GLY A 158 10.20 -2.34 16.77
CA GLY A 158 9.22 -1.85 15.80
C GLY A 158 8.65 -0.48 16.16
N GLU A 159 8.47 -0.17 17.44
CA GLU A 159 8.04 1.15 17.90
C GLU A 159 9.11 2.21 17.64
N VAL A 160 10.39 1.91 17.90
CA VAL A 160 11.52 2.80 17.56
C VAL A 160 11.57 3.05 16.05
N MET A 161 11.48 2.00 15.24
CA MET A 161 11.47 2.15 13.77
C MET A 161 10.30 2.98 13.28
N ALA A 162 9.09 2.77 13.82
CA ALA A 162 7.93 3.56 13.47
C ALA A 162 8.12 5.05 13.80
N VAL A 163 8.72 5.37 14.95
CA VAL A 163 9.03 6.77 15.32
C VAL A 163 10.08 7.37 14.37
N VAL A 164 11.14 6.64 14.04
CA VAL A 164 12.18 7.09 13.11
C VAL A 164 11.59 7.36 11.73
N MET A 165 10.84 6.40 11.17
CA MET A 165 10.18 6.53 9.88
C MET A 165 9.13 7.63 9.89
N ARG A 166 8.40 7.80 10.99
CA ARG A 166 7.50 8.94 11.17
C ARG A 166 8.26 10.27 11.17
N ASN A 167 9.48 10.38 11.65
CA ASN A 167 10.15 11.68 11.70
C ASN A 167 10.97 11.99 10.44
N ILE A 168 11.50 10.97 9.77
CA ILE A 168 12.41 11.12 8.61
C ILE A 168 11.68 10.89 7.29
N GLY A 169 10.65 10.06 7.28
CA GLY A 169 9.89 9.69 6.08
C GLY A 169 9.05 10.84 5.53
N PRO A 170 8.51 10.68 4.30
CA PRO A 170 7.77 11.72 3.62
C PRO A 170 6.45 12.03 4.34
N LYS A 171 5.94 13.24 4.12
CA LYS A 171 4.78 13.81 4.83
C LYS A 171 3.72 14.36 3.92
N GLY A 172 2.47 14.25 4.35
CA GLY A 172 1.30 14.74 3.61
C GLY A 172 1.31 14.22 2.18
N ILE A 173 1.29 15.12 1.20
CA ILE A 173 1.34 14.74 -0.23
C ILE A 173 2.61 13.93 -0.59
N GLY A 174 3.74 14.15 0.09
CA GLY A 174 4.93 13.31 -0.09
C GLY A 174 4.68 11.85 0.31
N PHE A 175 3.98 11.63 1.42
CA PHE A 175 3.59 10.29 1.85
C PHE A 175 2.58 9.67 0.88
N ALA A 176 1.63 10.46 0.38
CA ALA A 176 0.69 10.00 -0.64
C ALA A 176 1.40 9.50 -1.89
N ARG A 177 2.41 10.24 -2.40
CA ARG A 177 3.24 9.81 -3.53
C ARG A 177 3.99 8.52 -3.23
N TYR A 178 4.64 8.42 -2.07
CA TYR A 178 5.27 7.17 -1.61
C TYR A 178 4.30 5.99 -1.65
N SER A 179 3.11 6.15 -1.09
CA SER A 179 2.12 5.07 -1.04
C SER A 179 1.67 4.69 -2.44
N ILE A 180 1.42 5.67 -3.32
CA ILE A 180 1.03 5.43 -4.72
C ILE A 180 2.12 4.67 -5.46
N ASP A 181 3.37 5.14 -5.38
CA ASP A 181 4.47 4.54 -6.12
C ASP A 181 4.74 3.12 -5.63
N TYR A 182 4.85 2.90 -4.32
CA TYR A 182 5.02 1.54 -3.77
C TYR A 182 3.95 0.57 -4.28
N HIS A 183 2.67 0.95 -4.28
CA HIS A 183 1.59 0.07 -4.75
C HIS A 183 1.64 -0.16 -6.26
N ILE A 184 1.92 0.87 -7.06
CA ILE A 184 2.07 0.73 -8.52
C ILE A 184 3.23 -0.22 -8.83
N LEU A 185 4.38 -0.04 -8.19
CA LEU A 185 5.57 -0.86 -8.43
C LEU A 185 5.36 -2.31 -7.99
N ARG A 186 4.79 -2.54 -6.80
CA ARG A 186 4.43 -3.90 -6.33
C ARG A 186 3.46 -4.58 -7.29
N ASN A 187 2.41 -3.88 -7.69
CA ASN A 187 1.38 -4.42 -8.56
C ASN A 187 1.91 -4.73 -9.96
N TYR A 188 2.82 -3.90 -10.48
CA TYR A 188 3.56 -4.21 -11.70
C TYR A 188 4.35 -5.52 -11.59
N LEU A 189 5.11 -5.70 -10.51
CA LEU A 189 5.87 -6.95 -10.31
C LEU A 189 4.93 -8.17 -10.18
N HIS A 190 3.78 -8.01 -9.54
CA HIS A 190 2.79 -9.08 -9.44
C HIS A 190 2.23 -9.51 -10.79
N ILE A 191 1.72 -8.57 -11.59
CA ILE A 191 1.18 -8.93 -12.92
C ILE A 191 2.27 -9.44 -13.86
N LEU A 192 3.53 -9.02 -13.67
CA LEU A 192 4.67 -9.53 -14.43
C LEU A 192 5.00 -11.00 -14.10
N ASP A 193 4.86 -11.40 -12.82
CA ASP A 193 5.07 -12.78 -12.37
C ASP A 193 3.95 -13.70 -12.87
N GLU A 194 2.70 -13.23 -12.81
CA GLU A 194 1.50 -14.03 -13.07
C GLU A 194 1.02 -14.02 -14.53
N TRP A 195 1.14 -12.89 -15.24
CA TRP A 195 0.55 -12.70 -16.57
C TRP A 195 1.60 -12.73 -17.68
N ASP A 196 1.13 -12.86 -18.93
CA ASP A 196 2.01 -12.70 -20.09
C ASP A 196 2.34 -11.21 -20.38
N ASP A 197 3.33 -10.99 -21.25
CA ASP A 197 3.86 -9.66 -21.52
C ASP A 197 2.83 -8.74 -22.21
N ASP A 198 1.97 -9.30 -23.06
CA ASP A 198 0.92 -8.54 -23.77
C ASP A 198 -0.21 -8.14 -22.82
N GLN A 199 -0.63 -9.06 -21.95
CA GLN A 199 -1.59 -8.79 -20.88
C GLN A 199 -1.08 -7.73 -19.91
N THR A 200 0.17 -7.87 -19.46
CA THR A 200 0.83 -6.92 -18.55
C THR A 200 0.82 -5.51 -19.14
N GLU A 201 1.26 -5.35 -20.40
CA GLU A 201 1.33 -4.04 -21.05
C GLU A 201 -0.06 -3.39 -21.24
N LYS A 202 -1.07 -4.19 -21.59
CA LYS A 202 -2.45 -3.70 -21.79
C LYS A 202 -3.14 -3.32 -20.49
N ALA A 203 -2.82 -4.00 -19.39
CA ALA A 203 -3.43 -3.77 -18.10
C ALA A 203 -3.03 -2.44 -17.47
N MET A 204 -1.86 -1.90 -17.84
CA MET A 204 -1.29 -0.71 -17.20
C MET A 204 -1.73 0.59 -17.89
N PRO A 205 -2.40 1.50 -17.16
CA PRO A 205 -2.62 2.87 -17.63
C PRO A 205 -1.28 3.57 -17.93
N ARG A 206 -1.30 4.54 -18.85
CA ARG A 206 -0.09 5.27 -19.27
C ARG A 206 0.66 5.90 -18.08
N TYR A 207 -0.04 6.54 -17.15
CA TYR A 207 0.61 7.17 -15.99
C TYR A 207 1.34 6.16 -15.10
N ALA A 208 0.83 4.94 -14.99
CA ALA A 208 1.48 3.88 -14.20
C ALA A 208 2.77 3.43 -14.90
N ARG A 209 2.72 3.22 -16.23
CA ARG A 209 3.91 2.92 -17.04
C ARG A 209 4.98 4.00 -16.94
N ASP A 210 4.58 5.27 -17.00
CA ASP A 210 5.52 6.40 -16.88
C ASP A 210 6.24 6.41 -15.51
N ILE A 211 5.53 6.07 -14.42
CA ILE A 211 6.11 5.92 -13.08
C ILE A 211 7.05 4.70 -13.06
N ILE A 212 6.59 3.53 -13.51
CA ILE A 212 7.37 2.29 -13.51
C ILE A 212 8.69 2.47 -14.28
N ASN A 213 8.62 3.05 -15.48
CA ASN A 213 9.79 3.28 -16.32
C ASN A 213 10.81 4.19 -15.64
N ARG A 214 10.36 5.25 -14.96
CA ARG A 214 11.24 6.12 -14.18
C ARG A 214 12.01 5.33 -13.12
N TYR A 215 11.33 4.43 -12.40
CA TYR A 215 11.98 3.59 -11.39
C TYR A 215 12.91 2.54 -11.99
N LEU A 216 12.55 1.94 -13.13
CA LEU A 216 13.43 1.01 -13.86
C LEU A 216 14.71 1.68 -14.36
N GLU A 217 14.62 2.95 -14.77
CA GLU A 217 15.77 3.74 -15.24
C GLU A 217 16.67 4.23 -14.09
N GLN A 218 16.08 4.58 -12.94
CA GLN A 218 16.77 5.30 -11.87
C GLN A 218 17.18 4.42 -10.68
N ASP A 219 16.59 3.24 -10.52
CA ASP A 219 16.84 2.35 -9.38
C ASP A 219 17.22 0.94 -9.83
N GLU A 220 18.53 0.65 -9.80
CA GLU A 220 19.07 -0.67 -10.16
C GLU A 220 18.49 -1.80 -9.30
N SER A 221 18.13 -1.53 -8.04
CA SER A 221 17.58 -2.56 -7.16
C SER A 221 16.18 -2.99 -7.63
N PHE A 222 15.37 -2.03 -8.06
CA PHE A 222 14.06 -2.30 -8.63
C PHE A 222 14.15 -3.03 -9.98
N ALA A 223 15.07 -2.61 -10.86
CA ALA A 223 15.33 -3.30 -12.12
C ALA A 223 15.73 -4.77 -11.89
N LYS A 224 16.60 -5.05 -10.91
CA LYS A 224 16.99 -6.42 -10.53
C LYS A 224 15.83 -7.27 -10.06
N LEU A 225 14.85 -6.71 -9.34
CA LEU A 225 13.65 -7.46 -8.92
C LEU A 225 12.84 -7.93 -10.14
N LYS A 226 12.62 -7.05 -11.11
CA LYS A 226 11.97 -7.38 -12.39
C LYS A 226 12.72 -8.49 -13.13
N ASP A 227 14.03 -8.36 -13.26
CA ASP A 227 14.85 -9.33 -13.98
C ASP A 227 14.86 -10.71 -13.30
N ASN A 228 14.86 -10.75 -11.97
CA ASN A 228 14.76 -12.00 -11.20
C ASN A 228 13.43 -12.74 -11.43
N ILE A 229 12.32 -11.99 -11.45
CA ILE A 229 10.98 -12.55 -11.75
C ILE A 229 10.96 -13.14 -13.16
N LEU A 230 11.44 -12.39 -14.15
CA LEU A 230 11.51 -12.86 -15.53
C LEU A 230 12.39 -14.11 -15.69
N ALA A 231 13.54 -14.14 -15.03
CA ALA A 231 14.44 -15.31 -15.05
C ALA A 231 13.79 -16.56 -14.44
N LYS A 232 13.05 -16.40 -13.33
CA LYS A 232 12.27 -17.48 -12.70
C LYS A 232 11.16 -18.00 -13.63
N ARG A 233 10.41 -17.09 -14.27
CA ARG A 233 9.34 -17.42 -15.20
C ARG A 233 9.83 -18.23 -16.40
N THR A 234 10.99 -17.86 -16.96
CA THR A 234 11.61 -18.60 -18.09
C THR A 234 12.03 -20.00 -17.67
N LYS A 235 12.70 -20.15 -16.52
CA LYS A 235 13.08 -21.48 -15.99
C LYS A 235 11.86 -22.36 -15.75
N GLY A 236 10.78 -21.83 -15.17
CA GLY A 236 9.55 -22.58 -14.94
C GLY A 236 8.92 -23.13 -16.24
N LYS A 237 8.96 -22.36 -17.32
CA LYS A 237 8.49 -22.79 -18.65
C LYS A 237 9.37 -23.90 -19.26
N GLU A 238 10.69 -23.82 -19.09
CA GLU A 238 11.63 -24.85 -19.59
C GLU A 238 11.42 -26.20 -18.88
N PHE A 239 11.24 -26.21 -17.55
CA PHE A 239 10.97 -27.44 -16.80
C PHE A 239 9.58 -28.02 -17.07
N GLY A 240 8.54 -27.19 -17.16
CA GLY A 240 7.18 -27.65 -17.48
C GLY A 240 7.04 -28.24 -18.89
N ALA A 241 7.85 -27.77 -19.85
CA ALA A 241 7.90 -28.35 -21.19
C ALA A 241 8.56 -29.75 -21.20
N ALA A 242 9.57 -29.98 -20.35
CA ALA A 242 10.25 -31.27 -20.23
C ALA A 242 9.37 -32.36 -19.60
N ASP A 243 8.55 -32.03 -18.60
CA ASP A 243 7.62 -32.98 -17.96
C ASP A 243 6.40 -33.31 -18.82
N SER A 244 6.06 -32.47 -19.81
CA SER A 244 4.96 -32.74 -20.76
C SER A 244 5.31 -33.71 -21.89
N GLN A 245 6.56 -34.21 -21.94
CA GLN A 245 7.08 -35.12 -22.96
C GLN A 245 7.26 -36.58 -22.45
N LEU A 246 6.77 -36.90 -21.25
CA LEU A 246 6.67 -38.25 -20.69
C LEU A 246 5.21 -38.69 -20.58
#